data_AF-A0A3C2C5B7-F1
#
_entry.id   AF-A0A3C2C5B7-F1
#
_cell.length_a   1.000
_cell.length_b   1.000
_cell.length_c   1.000
_cell.angle_alpha   90.00
_cell.angle_beta   90.00
_cell.angle_gamma   90.00
#
_symmetry.space_group_name_H-M   'P 1'
#
loop_
_entity.id
_entity.type
_entity.pdbx_description
1 polymer ?
#
loop_
_entity_poly.entity_id
_entity_poly.type
_entity_poly.pdbx_seq_one_letter_code
_entity_poly.pdbx_strand_id
1 'polypeptide(L)' 'MLITRTGDWRFRHPVTKIAKCRQCGWCYLYCPTGCISPGDSGYFRVDMDYCKGCGICAYECPAQAIVMVREEVD' A
#
# COMPACT_ATOMS: atom_id res chain seq x y z
N MET A 1 -23.63 6.41 10.92
CA MET A 1 -22.15 6.39 10.94
C MET A 1 -21.68 6.64 9.52
N LEU A 2 -21.05 7.79 9.25
CA LEU A 2 -20.50 8.07 7.92
C LEU A 2 -19.22 7.25 7.77
N ILE A 3 -19.22 6.26 6.89
CA ILE A 3 -18.01 5.53 6.50
C ILE A 3 -17.35 6.36 5.40
N THR A 4 -16.27 7.07 5.74
CA THR A 4 -15.50 7.85 4.76
C THR A 4 -14.43 6.98 4.11
N ARG A 5 -14.53 6.79 2.79
CA ARG A 5 -13.49 6.11 1.99
C ARG A 5 -12.34 7.08 1.74
N THR A 6 -11.31 7.00 2.58
CA THR A 6 -10.17 7.95 2.52
C THR A 6 -9.24 7.71 1.34
N GLY A 7 -9.46 6.64 0.58
CA GLY A 7 -8.76 6.35 -0.66
C GLY A 7 -8.89 7.49 -1.66
N ASP A 8 -10.04 8.15 -1.77
CA ASP A 8 -10.32 9.15 -2.81
C ASP A 8 -9.42 10.40 -2.70
N TRP A 9 -8.67 10.56 -1.61
CA TRP A 9 -7.78 11.69 -1.38
C TRP A 9 -6.37 11.51 -1.97
N ARG A 10 -6.07 10.31 -2.47
CA ARG A 10 -4.72 9.94 -2.92
C ARG A 10 -4.42 10.55 -4.30
N PHE A 11 -3.21 11.05 -4.47
CA PHE A 11 -2.65 11.47 -5.77
C PHE A 11 -1.78 10.38 -6.42
N ARG A 12 -1.39 9.39 -5.62
CA ARG A 12 -0.52 8.28 -6.00
C ARG A 12 -0.85 7.05 -5.16
N HIS A 13 -0.59 5.85 -5.66
CA HIS A 13 -0.78 4.59 -4.92
C HIS A 13 0.47 3.70 -4.97
N PRO A 14 0.64 2.80 -3.98
CA PRO A 14 1.73 1.83 -3.98
C PRO A 14 1.44 0.64 -4.91
N VAL A 15 2.42 0.25 -5.72
CA VAL A 15 2.41 -0.98 -6.52
C VAL A 15 3.57 -1.87 -6.12
N THR A 16 3.26 -3.08 -5.64
CA THR A 16 4.26 -4.06 -5.24
C THR A 16 4.81 -4.82 -6.44
N LYS A 17 6.13 -4.77 -6.64
CA LYS A 17 6.88 -5.59 -7.59
C LYS A 17 7.17 -6.95 -6.96
N ILE A 18 6.31 -7.92 -7.28
CA ILE A 18 6.34 -9.28 -6.73
C ILE A 18 7.72 -9.94 -6.83
N ALA A 19 8.43 -9.76 -7.96
CA ALA A 19 9.76 -10.32 -8.18
C ALA A 19 10.83 -9.84 -7.17
N LYS A 20 10.63 -8.71 -6.49
CA LYS A 20 11.55 -8.19 -5.46
C LYS A 20 11.06 -8.41 -4.03
N CYS A 21 9.77 -8.68 -3.86
CA CYS A 21 9.16 -8.77 -2.55
C CYS A 21 9.59 -10.05 -1.83
N ARG A 22 9.96 -9.93 -0.55
CA ARG A 22 10.40 -11.05 0.31
C ARG A 22 9.36 -11.46 1.36
N GLN A 23 8.11 -11.02 1.19
CA GLN A 23 6.98 -11.36 2.09
C GLN A 23 7.24 -11.07 3.58
N CYS A 24 8.06 -10.06 3.88
CA CYS A 24 8.54 -9.79 5.24
C CYS A 24 7.57 -9.01 6.14
N GLY A 25 6.47 -8.47 5.60
CA GLY A 25 5.46 -7.74 6.39
C GLY A 25 5.83 -6.32 6.84
N TRP A 26 6.96 -5.76 6.41
CA TRP A 26 7.33 -4.37 6.74
C TRP A 26 6.29 -3.35 6.28
N CYS A 27 5.76 -3.50 5.07
CA CYS A 27 4.71 -2.61 4.57
C CYS A 27 3.45 -2.65 5.44
N TYR A 28 3.11 -3.82 5.99
CA TYR A 28 2.00 -3.99 6.92
C TYR A 28 2.26 -3.29 8.25
N LEU A 29 3.42 -3.55 8.85
CA LEU A 29 3.81 -3.00 10.15
C LEU A 29 3.83 -1.47 10.17
N TYR A 30 4.34 -0.84 9.11
CA TYR A 30 4.53 0.61 9.03
C TYR A 30 3.35 1.37 8.42
N CYS A 31 2.25 0.70 8.04
CA CYS A 31 1.10 1.38 7.47
C CYS A 31 0.36 2.21 8.54
N PRO A 32 0.38 3.55 8.47
CA PRO A 32 -0.23 4.38 9.53
C PRO A 32 -1.77 4.31 9.53
N THR A 33 -2.37 3.92 8.41
CA THR A 33 -3.83 3.77 8.28
C THR A 33 -4.30 2.35 8.52
N GLY A 34 -3.39 1.38 8.70
CA GLY A 34 -3.75 -0.04 8.84
C GLY A 34 -4.45 -0.63 7.61
N CYS A 35 -4.35 0.00 6.44
CA CYS A 35 -5.02 -0.45 5.20
C CYS A 35 -4.28 -1.58 4.47
N ILE A 36 -3.32 -2.24 5.11
CA ILE A 36 -2.56 -3.34 4.52
C ILE A 36 -2.87 -4.60 5.33
N SER A 37 -3.05 -5.73 4.66
CA SER A 37 -3.35 -7.01 5.30
C SER A 37 -2.65 -8.18 4.59
N PRO A 38 -2.42 -9.31 5.29
CA PRO A 38 -1.95 -10.53 4.63
C PRO A 38 -2.95 -11.00 3.57
N GLY A 39 -2.47 -11.32 2.37
CA GLY A 39 -3.24 -11.98 1.33
C GLY A 39 -2.97 -13.48 1.25
N ASP A 40 -3.78 -14.20 0.47
CA ASP A 40 -3.79 -15.67 0.42
C ASP A 40 -2.49 -16.28 -0.12
N SER A 41 -1.73 -15.53 -0.93
CA SER A 41 -0.48 -15.97 -1.55
C SER A 41 0.78 -15.66 -0.71
N GLY A 42 0.61 -15.23 0.54
CA GLY A 42 1.69 -14.76 1.42
C GLY A 42 2.18 -13.34 1.11
N TYR A 43 1.67 -12.71 0.05
CA TYR A 43 1.90 -11.30 -0.24
C TYR A 43 0.88 -10.42 0.47
N PHE A 44 1.30 -9.24 0.88
CA PHE A 44 0.43 -8.27 1.53
C PHE A 44 -0.39 -7.49 0.50
N ARG A 45 -1.68 -7.36 0.75
CA ARG A 45 -2.64 -6.61 -0.05
C ARG A 45 -2.89 -5.25 0.57
N VAL A 46 -3.00 -4.23 -0.27
CA VAL A 46 -3.41 -2.88 0.13
C VAL A 46 -4.90 -2.72 -0.17
N ASP A 47 -5.66 -2.26 0.81
CA ASP A 47 -7.02 -1.79 0.63
C ASP A 47 -6.99 -0.36 0.07
N MET A 48 -7.29 -0.24 -1.23
CA MET A 48 -7.24 1.04 -1.93
C MET A 48 -8.38 1.97 -1.54
N ASP A 49 -9.43 1.49 -0.87
CA ASP A 49 -10.53 2.33 -0.39
C ASP A 49 -10.11 3.21 0.81
N TYR A 50 -9.01 2.85 1.47
CA TYR A 50 -8.47 3.57 2.63
C TYR A 50 -6.99 3.93 2.48
N CYS A 51 -6.35 3.54 1.38
CA CYS A 51 -4.97 3.92 1.09
C CYS A 51 -4.88 5.40 0.72
N LYS A 52 -4.25 6.20 1.57
CA LYS A 52 -4.05 7.65 1.32
C LYS A 52 -2.89 7.97 0.39
N GLY A 53 -2.13 6.97 -0.10
CA GLY A 53 -1.00 7.23 -1.00
C GLY A 53 0.24 7.87 -0.36
N CYS A 54 0.39 7.79 0.98
CA CYS A 54 1.47 8.47 1.70
C CYS A 54 2.89 8.03 1.25
N GLY A 55 3.06 6.76 0.91
CA GLY A 55 4.33 6.19 0.43
C GLY A 55 5.27 5.66 1.53
N ILE A 56 4.85 5.65 2.79
CA ILE A 56 5.66 5.11 3.90
C ILE A 56 5.99 3.62 3.67
N CYS A 57 5.03 2.82 3.21
CA CYS A 57 5.27 1.41 2.89
C CYS A 57 6.36 1.22 1.82
N ALA A 58 6.50 2.15 0.87
CA ALA A 58 7.55 2.12 -0.13
C ALA A 58 8.91 2.51 0.44
N TYR A 59 8.95 3.55 1.29
CA TYR A 59 10.15 4.00 1.96
C TYR A 59 10.73 2.95 2.92
N GLU A 60 9.87 2.33 3.74
CA GLU A 60 10.26 1.35 4.75
C GLU A 60 10.52 -0.05 4.17
N CYS A 61 10.26 -0.28 2.87
CA CYS A 61 10.47 -1.59 2.27
C CYS A 61 11.98 -1.89 2.14
N PRO A 62 12.55 -2.84 2.90
CA PRO A 62 13.98 -3.11 2.85
C PRO A 62 14.44 -3.69 1.50
N ALA A 63 13.52 -4.31 0.76
CA ALA A 63 13.78 -4.85 -0.57
C ALA A 63 13.52 -3.83 -1.70
N GLN A 64 13.08 -2.60 -1.38
CA GLN A 64 12.65 -1.59 -2.33
C GLN A 64 11.68 -2.17 -3.38
N ALA A 65 10.76 -3.02 -2.92
CA ALA A 65 9.86 -3.78 -3.77
C ALA A 65 8.57 -3.02 -4.10
N ILE A 66 8.34 -1.84 -3.53
CA ILE A 66 7.10 -1.07 -3.72
C ILE A 66 7.45 0.23 -4.43
N VAL A 67 6.70 0.53 -5.50
CA VAL A 67 6.86 1.75 -6.30
C VAL A 67 5.59 2.59 -6.15
N MET A 68 5.74 3.90 -5.97
CA MET A 68 4.60 4.81 -5.96
C MET A 68 4.29 5.25 -7.40
N VAL A 69 3.05 5.00 -7.85
CA VAL A 69 2.56 5.35 -9.18
C VAL A 69 1.51 6.46 -9.03
N ARG A 70 1.51 7.45 -9.94
CA ARG A 70 0.52 8.52 -9.95
C ARG A 70 -0.85 7.94 -10.30
N GLU A 71 -1.91 8.41 -9.65
CA GLU A 71 -3.28 8.10 -10.09
C GLU A 71 -3.50 8.71 -11.48
N GLU A 72 -4.07 7.93 -12.39
CA GLU A 72 -4.59 8.46 -13.64
C GLU A 72 -5.91 9.15 -13.31
N VAL A 73 -6.03 10.42 -13.71
CA VAL A 73 -7.29 11.15 -13.61
C VAL A 73 -8.01 10.85 -14.92
N ASP A 74 -9.00 9.96 -14.88
CA ASP A 74 -9.98 9.81 -15.96
C ASP A 74 -10.79 11.10 -16.14
#